data_AF-A0A9Q0JZG8-F1
#
_entry.id   AF-A0A9Q0JZG8-F1
#
_cell.length_a   1.000
_cell.length_b   1.000
_cell.length_c   1.000
_cell.angle_alpha   90.00
_cell.angle_beta   90.00
_cell.angle_gamma   90.00
#
_symmetry.space_group_name_H-M   'P 1'
#
loop_
_entity.id
_entity.type
_entity.pdbx_description
1 polymer ?
#
loop_
_entity_poly.entity_id
_entity_poly.type
_entity_poly.pdbx_seq_one_letter_code
_entity_poly.pdbx_strand_id
1 'polypeptide(L)'
;MDQCEVGWNDLALAPEVAAGGAEAAEATMGIDLVAGGKSKRTKRTAPKSNDIYLKLLVKLYRFLVRRTGSKFNAVILKRLFMSKVNKPPMSLSRLIRFMEGKENKIAVIVGSITDDTRVYEVPALKVAALRFTERARARILKAGGECLTFDQLALRAPLGQNTILLRGPKNAREAVKHFGRAPGVPHSHTKPYVRAKGRKFEKARGKRNSRGFRV
;
A
#
# COMPACT_ATOMS: atom_id res chain seq x y z
N MET A 1 65.40 -19.82 -22.86
CA MET A 1 65.09 -21.21 -22.44
C MET A 1 63.60 -21.35 -22.65
N ASP A 2 63.23 -21.50 -23.92
CA ASP A 2 61.86 -21.66 -24.40
C ASP A 2 61.79 -23.03 -25.08
N GLN A 3 60.98 -23.92 -24.53
CA GLN A 3 60.58 -25.24 -25.04
C GLN A 3 59.22 -25.51 -24.38
N CYS A 4 58.14 -25.97 -25.02
CA CYS A 4 58.01 -26.84 -26.18
C CYS A 4 56.75 -26.52 -26.99
N GLU A 5 56.90 -26.49 -28.31
CA GLU A 5 55.89 -26.88 -29.28
C GLU A 5 55.62 -28.39 -29.19
N VAL A 6 54.39 -28.82 -29.48
CA VAL A 6 54.09 -29.73 -30.61
C VAL A 6 52.58 -29.81 -30.79
N GLY A 7 52.12 -29.48 -32.00
CA GLY A 7 50.79 -29.86 -32.47
C GLY A 7 50.70 -31.37 -32.74
N TRP A 8 49.55 -31.82 -33.21
CA TRP A 8 49.40 -32.31 -34.58
C TRP A 8 47.91 -32.56 -34.85
N ASN A 9 47.62 -32.39 -36.11
CA ASN A 9 46.33 -32.29 -36.73
C ASN A 9 45.79 -33.69 -37.11
N ASP A 10 44.47 -33.73 -37.30
CA ASP A 10 43.81 -34.32 -38.47
C ASP A 10 43.30 -35.78 -38.47
N LEU A 11 42.07 -35.85 -39.03
CA LEU A 11 41.40 -36.93 -39.78
C LEU A 11 40.47 -37.88 -39.01
N ALA A 12 39.16 -37.67 -39.19
CA ALA A 12 38.35 -38.60 -39.99
C ALA A 12 36.99 -37.99 -40.37
N LEU A 13 36.71 -37.96 -41.67
CA LEU A 13 35.40 -37.70 -42.27
C LEU A 13 34.36 -38.72 -41.78
N ALA A 14 33.14 -38.24 -41.51
CA ALA A 14 31.93 -39.05 -41.53
C ALA A 14 30.86 -38.34 -42.39
N PRO A 15 30.06 -39.09 -43.17
CA PRO A 15 29.35 -38.57 -44.34
C PRO A 15 28.00 -37.90 -44.01
N GLU A 16 27.66 -36.89 -44.82
CA GLU A 16 26.29 -36.42 -45.03
C GLU A 16 25.42 -37.54 -45.61
N VAL A 17 24.30 -37.82 -44.97
CA VAL A 17 23.16 -38.50 -45.59
C VAL A 17 21.91 -37.69 -45.29
N ALA A 18 21.43 -37.00 -46.32
CA ALA A 18 20.12 -36.37 -46.35
C ALA A 18 19.04 -37.45 -46.51
N ALA A 19 18.00 -37.42 -45.66
CA ALA A 19 16.60 -37.68 -46.01
C ALA A 19 15.75 -37.78 -44.74
N GLY A 20 14.58 -37.16 -44.79
CA GLY A 20 13.50 -37.45 -43.84
C GLY A 20 13.08 -36.25 -43.03
N GLY A 21 12.47 -35.26 -43.72
CA GLY A 21 11.48 -34.41 -43.07
C GLY A 21 10.35 -35.28 -42.56
N ALA A 22 10.48 -35.79 -41.34
CA ALA A 22 9.35 -36.20 -40.53
C ALA A 22 8.78 -34.91 -39.95
N GLU A 23 7.84 -34.36 -40.70
CA GLU A 23 6.87 -33.39 -40.24
C GLU A 23 6.19 -33.98 -39.00
N ALA A 24 6.78 -33.72 -37.83
CA ALA A 24 6.09 -33.92 -36.58
C ALA A 24 4.96 -32.91 -36.60
N ALA A 25 3.79 -33.35 -37.06
CA ALA A 25 2.53 -32.76 -36.69
C ALA A 25 2.49 -32.78 -35.16
N GLU A 26 3.06 -31.75 -34.54
CA GLU A 26 2.86 -31.45 -33.13
C GLU A 26 1.36 -31.35 -32.97
N ALA A 27 0.78 -32.41 -32.44
CA ALA A 27 -0.61 -32.43 -32.03
C ALA A 27 -0.80 -31.17 -31.19
N THR A 28 -1.59 -30.22 -31.71
CA THR A 28 -2.10 -29.09 -30.95
C THR A 28 -3.05 -29.66 -29.90
N MET A 29 -2.50 -30.33 -28.89
CA MET A 29 -3.22 -30.75 -27.71
C MET A 29 -3.60 -29.47 -26.97
N GLY A 30 -4.87 -29.36 -26.59
CA GLY A 30 -5.39 -28.19 -25.89
C GLY A 30 -4.53 -27.88 -24.67
N ILE A 31 -4.07 -26.64 -24.57
CA ILE A 31 -3.24 -26.19 -23.44
C ILE A 31 -4.11 -26.26 -22.18
N ASP A 32 -3.70 -27.07 -21.20
CA ASP A 32 -4.34 -27.08 -19.88
C ASP A 32 -3.96 -25.80 -19.13
N LEU A 33 -4.82 -24.80 -19.25
CA LEU A 33 -4.62 -23.51 -18.64
C LEU A 33 -5.22 -23.51 -17.23
N VAL A 34 -4.37 -23.34 -16.21
CA VAL A 34 -4.79 -23.12 -14.82
C VAL A 34 -5.80 -21.96 -14.77
N ALA A 35 -7.01 -22.25 -14.28
CA ALA A 35 -8.15 -21.33 -14.27
C ALA A 35 -8.53 -20.74 -15.65
N GLY A 36 -8.35 -21.51 -16.73
CA GLY A 36 -8.73 -21.15 -18.10
C GLY A 36 -7.94 -19.97 -18.67
N GLY A 37 -6.73 -19.72 -18.17
CA GLY A 37 -5.82 -18.68 -18.67
C GLY A 37 -6.22 -17.25 -18.31
N LYS A 38 -7.32 -17.06 -17.58
CA LYS A 38 -7.87 -15.74 -17.23
C LYS A 38 -7.43 -15.32 -15.84
N SER A 39 -6.60 -14.27 -15.77
CA SER A 39 -6.25 -13.64 -14.49
C SER A 39 -7.33 -12.66 -14.02
N LYS A 40 -8.00 -12.98 -12.91
CA LYS A 40 -9.00 -12.08 -12.29
C LYS A 40 -8.30 -10.91 -11.59
N ARG A 41 -8.68 -9.68 -11.92
CA ARG A 41 -8.18 -8.47 -11.25
C ARG A 41 -9.08 -8.10 -10.06
N THR A 42 -8.62 -8.38 -8.85
CA THR A 42 -9.37 -8.09 -7.60
C THR A 42 -9.26 -6.63 -7.12
N LYS A 43 -8.43 -5.82 -7.76
CA LYS A 43 -8.17 -4.42 -7.37
C LYS A 43 -9.14 -3.45 -8.02
N ARG A 44 -9.46 -2.35 -7.32
CA ARG A 44 -10.28 -1.27 -7.88
C ARG A 44 -9.52 -0.53 -8.99
N THR A 45 -10.18 -0.33 -10.12
CA THR A 45 -9.68 0.39 -11.31
C THR A 45 -10.18 1.83 -11.39
N ALA A 46 -11.29 2.16 -10.72
CA ALA A 46 -11.91 3.47 -10.70
C ALA A 46 -12.45 3.80 -9.29
N PRO A 47 -12.61 5.08 -8.94
CA PRO A 47 -13.27 5.46 -7.69
C PRO A 47 -14.75 5.10 -7.77
N LYS A 48 -15.30 4.49 -6.70
CA LYS A 48 -16.75 4.26 -6.58
C LYS A 48 -17.55 5.52 -6.20
N SER A 49 -16.87 6.60 -5.81
CA SER A 49 -17.50 7.82 -5.31
C SER A 49 -18.08 8.65 -6.46
N ASN A 50 -19.20 9.34 -6.21
CA ASN A 50 -19.80 10.30 -7.15
C ASN A 50 -19.27 11.74 -7.00
N ASP A 51 -18.41 11.99 -6.01
CA ASP A 51 -17.73 13.28 -5.79
C ASP A 51 -16.95 13.74 -7.04
N ILE A 52 -17.37 14.88 -7.58
CA ILE A 52 -16.84 15.47 -8.83
C ILE A 52 -15.37 15.85 -8.65
N TYR A 53 -14.98 16.45 -7.52
CA TYR A 53 -13.60 16.88 -7.27
C TYR A 53 -12.66 15.68 -7.20
N LEU A 54 -13.11 14.59 -6.57
CA LEU A 54 -12.32 13.35 -6.55
C LEU A 54 -12.17 12.74 -7.94
N LYS A 55 -13.21 12.79 -8.79
CA LYS A 55 -13.14 12.32 -10.18
C LYS A 55 -12.16 13.15 -11.01
N LEU A 56 -12.15 14.47 -10.85
CA LEU A 56 -11.21 15.37 -11.54
C LEU A 56 -9.76 15.11 -11.10
N LEU A 57 -9.53 14.98 -9.79
CA LEU A 57 -8.22 14.68 -9.23
C LEU A 57 -7.71 13.32 -9.74
N VAL A 58 -8.58 12.31 -9.82
CA VAL A 58 -8.25 11.02 -10.43
C VAL A 58 -7.86 11.16 -11.90
N LYS A 59 -8.58 11.97 -12.69
CA LYS A 59 -8.22 12.20 -14.11
C LYS A 59 -6.83 12.83 -14.23
N LEU A 60 -6.52 13.83 -13.39
CA LEU A 60 -5.21 14.47 -13.32
C LEU A 60 -4.10 13.46 -13.01
N TYR A 61 -4.24 12.68 -11.94
CA TYR A 61 -3.21 11.69 -11.58
C TYR A 61 -3.13 10.53 -12.57
N ARG A 62 -4.22 10.19 -13.28
CA ARG A 62 -4.19 9.19 -14.36
C ARG A 62 -3.38 9.70 -15.56
N PHE A 63 -3.52 10.97 -15.90
CA PHE A 63 -2.70 11.63 -16.91
C PHE A 63 -1.22 11.65 -16.50
N LEU A 64 -0.93 12.09 -15.27
CA LEU A 64 0.44 12.13 -14.76
C LEU A 64 1.11 10.75 -14.78
N VAL A 65 0.45 9.69 -14.31
CA VAL A 65 1.01 8.33 -14.32
C VAL A 65 1.36 7.87 -15.73
N ARG A 66 0.47 8.13 -16.70
CA ARG A 66 0.67 7.73 -18.09
C ARG A 66 1.82 8.50 -18.76
N ARG A 67 2.02 9.77 -18.43
CA ARG A 67 3.02 10.63 -19.08
C ARG A 67 4.39 10.64 -18.39
N THR A 68 4.43 10.53 -17.07
CA THR A 68 5.69 10.64 -16.29
C THR A 68 6.33 9.30 -15.96
N GLY A 69 5.55 8.21 -15.90
CA GLY A 69 6.07 6.91 -15.46
C GLY A 69 6.50 6.83 -13.98
N SER A 70 6.30 7.89 -13.18
CA SER A 70 6.72 7.89 -11.77
C SER A 70 5.92 6.90 -10.92
N LYS A 71 6.64 6.02 -10.19
CA LYS A 71 6.05 5.05 -9.25
C LYS A 71 5.25 5.76 -8.15
N PHE A 72 5.67 6.94 -7.72
CA PHE A 72 4.99 7.73 -6.69
C PHE A 72 3.54 8.07 -7.09
N ASN A 73 3.35 8.59 -8.30
CA ASN A 73 2.03 8.93 -8.82
C ASN A 73 1.14 7.68 -8.97
N ALA A 74 1.72 6.55 -9.37
CA ALA A 74 0.98 5.29 -9.46
C ALA A 74 0.45 4.83 -8.09
N VAL A 75 1.23 5.03 -7.01
CA VAL A 75 0.78 4.74 -5.65
C VAL A 75 -0.32 5.71 -5.21
N ILE A 76 -0.21 7.02 -5.50
CA ILE A 76 -1.27 8.00 -5.18
C ILE A 76 -2.57 7.62 -5.89
N LEU A 77 -2.53 7.37 -7.20
CA LEU A 77 -3.70 6.98 -7.99
C LEU A 77 -4.39 5.75 -7.40
N LYS A 78 -3.61 4.72 -7.05
CA LYS A 78 -4.13 3.51 -6.40
C LYS A 78 -4.80 3.83 -5.06
N ARG A 79 -4.25 4.77 -4.27
CA ARG A 79 -4.80 5.18 -2.97
C ARG A 79 -6.07 6.03 -3.11
N LEU A 80 -6.20 6.84 -4.17
CA LEU A 80 -7.41 7.62 -4.43
C LEU A 80 -8.64 6.72 -4.68
N PHE A 81 -8.45 5.58 -5.37
CA PHE A 81 -9.50 4.57 -5.62
C PHE A 81 -9.95 3.82 -4.36
N MET A 82 -9.16 3.87 -3.29
CA MET A 82 -9.46 3.13 -2.07
C MET A 82 -10.74 3.65 -1.39
N SER A 83 -11.45 2.76 -0.70
CA SER A 83 -12.59 3.11 0.13
C SER A 83 -12.17 3.97 1.34
N LYS A 84 -13.14 4.65 1.96
CA LYS A 84 -12.93 5.44 3.19
C LYS A 84 -12.23 4.64 4.29
N VAL A 85 -12.59 3.36 4.44
CA VAL A 85 -11.97 2.42 5.40
C VAL A 85 -10.45 2.30 5.23
N ASN A 86 -9.97 2.36 3.99
CA ASN A 86 -8.57 2.21 3.62
C ASN A 86 -7.84 3.55 3.48
N LYS A 87 -8.54 4.68 3.73
CA LYS A 87 -7.98 6.02 3.83
C LYS A 87 -8.09 6.51 5.30
N PRO A 88 -7.35 5.88 6.23
CA PRO A 88 -7.42 6.22 7.64
C PRO A 88 -6.91 7.66 7.89
N PRO A 89 -7.47 8.36 8.89
CA PRO A 89 -6.95 9.66 9.30
C PRO A 89 -5.53 9.56 9.86
N MET A 90 -4.77 10.64 9.72
CA MET A 90 -3.46 10.85 10.32
C MET A 90 -3.54 11.96 11.37
N SER A 91 -3.06 11.71 12.59
CA SER A 91 -2.94 12.74 13.61
C SER A 91 -1.69 13.60 13.39
N LEU A 92 -1.72 14.86 13.81
CA LEU A 92 -0.55 15.75 13.79
C LEU A 92 0.63 15.16 14.57
N SER A 93 0.38 14.58 15.75
CA SER A 93 1.40 13.92 16.57
C SER A 93 2.21 12.85 15.83
N ARG A 94 1.53 12.02 15.03
CA ARG A 94 2.20 10.97 14.24
C ARG A 94 2.90 11.55 13.03
N LEU A 95 2.37 12.61 12.47
CA LEU A 95 2.98 13.29 11.34
C LEU A 95 4.33 13.89 11.76
N ILE A 96 4.37 14.61 12.89
CA ILE A 96 5.60 15.19 13.46
C ILE A 96 6.66 14.10 13.63
N ARG A 97 6.33 13.00 14.30
CA ARG A 97 7.26 11.87 14.50
C ARG A 97 7.83 11.27 13.22
N PHE A 98 7.06 11.26 12.13
CA PHE A 98 7.55 10.73 10.85
C PHE A 98 8.36 11.75 10.04
N MET A 99 8.21 13.03 10.36
CA MET A 99 8.88 14.16 9.72
C MET A 99 10.13 14.63 10.48
N GLU A 100 10.36 14.13 11.70
CA GLU A 100 11.63 14.29 12.42
C GLU A 100 12.81 13.90 11.51
N GLY A 101 13.78 14.82 11.37
CA GLY A 101 14.95 14.68 10.49
C GLY A 101 14.68 14.83 8.99
N LYS A 102 13.46 15.24 8.57
CA LYS A 102 13.05 15.33 7.15
C LYS A 102 12.27 16.62 6.84
N GLU A 103 12.72 17.72 7.41
CA GLU A 103 12.02 19.02 7.39
C GLU A 103 11.88 19.62 5.98
N ASN A 104 12.85 19.35 5.09
CA ASN A 104 12.85 19.88 3.73
C ASN A 104 11.87 19.18 2.77
N LYS A 105 11.18 18.12 3.21
CA LYS A 105 10.32 17.29 2.36
C LYS A 105 8.84 17.57 2.60
N ILE A 106 8.03 17.39 1.56
CA ILE A 106 6.57 17.54 1.65
C ILE A 106 5.96 16.22 2.14
N ALA A 107 5.21 16.27 3.24
CA ALA A 107 4.46 15.13 3.75
C ALA A 107 3.17 14.95 2.95
N VAL A 108 3.00 13.83 2.23
CA VAL A 108 1.84 13.56 1.38
C VAL A 108 0.98 12.46 1.98
N ILE A 109 -0.28 12.76 2.26
CA ILE A 109 -1.23 11.86 2.92
C ILE A 109 -2.51 11.75 2.11
N VAL A 110 -2.76 10.57 1.55
CA VAL A 110 -4.03 10.26 0.85
C VAL A 110 -5.10 9.90 1.88
N GLY A 111 -5.53 10.89 2.64
CA GLY A 111 -6.46 10.76 3.77
C GLY A 111 -6.76 12.12 4.39
N SER A 112 -7.38 12.09 5.58
CA SER A 112 -7.66 13.30 6.36
C SER A 112 -6.60 13.51 7.46
N ILE A 113 -6.27 14.76 7.73
CA ILE A 113 -5.40 15.13 8.86
C ILE A 113 -6.24 15.71 10.00
N THR A 114 -6.08 15.12 11.17
CA THR A 114 -6.80 15.48 12.38
C THR A 114 -5.88 16.17 13.38
N ASP A 115 -6.42 17.16 14.08
CA ASP A 115 -5.75 17.79 15.21
C ASP A 115 -5.46 16.78 16.33
N ASP A 116 -4.45 17.06 17.13
CA ASP A 116 -4.11 16.31 18.34
C ASP A 116 -3.77 17.29 19.46
N THR A 117 -4.69 17.42 20.42
CA THR A 117 -4.58 18.37 21.54
C THR A 117 -3.46 18.03 22.51
N ARG A 118 -2.93 16.80 22.47
CA ARG A 118 -1.84 16.35 23.34
C ARG A 118 -0.48 16.90 22.92
N VAL A 119 -0.37 17.38 21.69
CA VAL A 119 0.83 18.03 21.18
C VAL A 119 0.69 19.50 21.49
N TYR A 120 1.67 20.10 22.16
CA TYR A 120 1.67 21.53 22.47
C TYR A 120 2.19 22.33 21.27
N GLU A 121 3.41 22.03 20.85
CA GLU A 121 4.09 22.73 19.76
C GLU A 121 4.06 21.94 18.46
N VAL A 122 3.70 22.62 17.37
CA VAL A 122 3.70 22.04 16.03
C VAL A 122 4.85 22.69 15.27
N PRO A 123 5.79 21.91 14.71
CA PRO A 123 6.86 22.46 13.87
C PRO A 123 6.30 22.98 12.54
N ALA A 124 7.07 23.80 11.84
CA ALA A 124 6.73 24.27 10.50
C ALA A 124 6.74 23.08 9.52
N LEU A 125 5.56 22.63 9.09
CA LEU A 125 5.38 21.44 8.27
C LEU A 125 4.76 21.78 6.93
N LYS A 126 5.33 21.25 5.84
CA LYS A 126 4.73 21.28 4.50
C LYS A 126 3.94 19.99 4.27
N VAL A 127 2.61 20.09 4.25
CA VAL A 127 1.74 18.92 4.26
C VAL A 127 0.71 18.99 3.14
N ALA A 128 0.64 17.93 2.32
CA ALA A 128 -0.40 17.75 1.31
C ALA A 128 -1.37 16.64 1.73
N ALA A 129 -2.67 16.94 1.77
CA ALA A 129 -3.69 15.96 2.13
C ALA A 129 -5.01 16.15 1.37
N LEU A 130 -5.89 15.13 1.42
CA LEU A 130 -7.21 15.22 0.80
C LEU A 130 -8.13 16.15 1.59
N ARG A 131 -8.03 16.10 2.92
CA ARG A 131 -8.84 16.90 3.83
C ARG A 131 -8.02 17.28 5.06
N PHE A 132 -8.22 18.50 5.53
CA PHE A 132 -7.71 18.97 6.82
C PHE A 132 -8.90 19.27 7.71
N THR A 133 -8.82 18.89 8.97
CA THR A 133 -9.69 19.48 9.99
C THR A 133 -9.33 20.95 10.17
N GLU A 134 -10.30 21.81 10.44
CA GLU A 134 -10.09 23.27 10.55
C GLU A 134 -9.07 23.60 11.63
N ARG A 135 -9.18 22.95 12.80
CA ARG A 135 -8.21 23.07 13.89
C ARG A 135 -6.80 22.68 13.47
N ALA A 136 -6.64 21.56 12.76
CA ALA A 136 -5.31 21.15 12.28
C ALA A 136 -4.73 22.15 11.28
N ARG A 137 -5.57 22.65 10.37
CA ARG A 137 -5.17 23.68 9.39
C ARG A 137 -4.71 24.95 10.10
N ALA A 138 -5.50 25.47 11.03
CA ALA A 138 -5.16 26.67 11.78
C ALA A 138 -3.85 26.53 12.56
N ARG A 139 -3.61 25.37 13.19
CA ARG A 139 -2.36 25.11 13.93
C ARG A 139 -1.13 25.00 13.03
N ILE A 140 -1.24 24.33 11.88
CA ILE A 140 -0.13 24.24 10.92
C ILE A 140 0.21 25.63 10.37
N LEU A 141 -0.81 26.42 9.98
CA LEU A 141 -0.59 27.77 9.48
C LEU A 141 -0.01 28.70 10.55
N LYS A 142 -0.49 28.61 11.80
CA LYS A 142 0.05 29.38 12.93
C LYS A 142 1.53 29.04 13.20
N ALA A 143 1.93 27.80 12.98
CA ALA A 143 3.32 27.36 13.09
C ALA A 143 4.20 27.77 11.89
N GLY A 144 3.68 28.52 10.92
CA GLY A 144 4.40 28.88 9.69
C GLY A 144 4.54 27.72 8.69
N GLY A 145 3.75 26.65 8.85
CA GLY A 145 3.68 25.54 7.91
C GLY A 145 2.73 25.80 6.74
N GLU A 146 2.78 24.92 5.74
CA GLU A 146 1.95 25.02 4.53
C GLU A 146 0.97 23.85 4.43
N CYS A 147 -0.32 24.16 4.24
CA CYS A 147 -1.36 23.17 3.95
C CYS A 147 -1.63 23.15 2.43
N LEU A 148 -1.24 22.07 1.76
CA LEU A 148 -1.36 21.90 0.32
C LEU A 148 -2.50 20.95 -0.06
N THR A 149 -3.11 21.23 -1.21
CA THR A 149 -4.01 20.30 -1.90
C THR A 149 -3.23 19.42 -2.89
N PHE A 150 -3.87 18.37 -3.39
CA PHE A 150 -3.23 17.42 -4.32
C PHE A 150 -3.03 18.00 -5.73
N ASP A 151 -3.87 18.93 -6.15
CA ASP A 151 -3.70 19.74 -7.37
C ASP A 151 -2.48 20.67 -7.25
N GLN A 152 -2.33 21.39 -6.13
CA GLN A 152 -1.14 22.21 -5.85
C GLN A 152 0.13 21.35 -5.78
N LEU A 153 0.05 20.16 -5.17
CA LEU A 153 1.17 19.23 -5.14
C LEU A 153 1.59 18.78 -6.55
N ALA A 154 0.61 18.52 -7.43
CA ALA A 154 0.88 18.12 -8.81
C ALA A 154 1.59 19.23 -9.62
N LEU A 155 1.28 20.50 -9.35
CA LEU A 155 1.97 21.63 -9.96
C LEU A 155 3.41 21.78 -9.45
N ARG A 156 3.63 21.64 -8.13
CA ARG A 156 4.96 21.80 -7.53
C ARG A 156 5.90 20.64 -7.81
N ALA A 157 5.40 19.41 -7.73
CA ALA A 157 6.20 18.20 -7.80
C ALA A 157 5.51 17.13 -8.66
N PRO A 158 5.42 17.32 -10.00
CA PRO A 158 4.74 16.38 -10.89
C PRO A 158 5.39 14.99 -10.90
N LEU A 159 6.69 14.89 -10.59
CA LEU A 159 7.41 13.61 -10.47
C LEU A 159 7.35 13.00 -9.05
N GLY A 160 6.98 13.79 -8.04
CA GLY A 160 7.00 13.39 -6.62
C GLY A 160 8.36 13.51 -5.93
N GLN A 161 9.31 14.28 -6.50
CA GLN A 161 10.61 14.54 -5.88
C GLN A 161 10.46 15.30 -4.56
N ASN A 162 11.33 15.01 -3.59
CA ASN A 162 11.30 15.62 -2.25
C ASN A 162 9.97 15.46 -1.49
N THR A 163 9.22 14.41 -1.77
CA THR A 163 7.98 14.09 -1.06
C THR A 163 8.09 12.80 -0.27
N ILE A 164 7.33 12.69 0.83
CA ILE A 164 7.21 11.50 1.66
C ILE A 164 5.76 11.06 1.68
N LEU A 165 5.49 9.85 1.16
CA LEU A 165 4.14 9.31 1.12
C LEU A 165 3.80 8.57 2.42
N LEU A 166 3.05 9.21 3.31
CA LEU A 166 2.63 8.64 4.59
C LEU A 166 1.24 7.99 4.51
N ARG A 167 0.90 7.16 5.50
CA ARG A 167 -0.42 6.54 5.65
C ARG A 167 -0.79 6.41 7.13
N GLY A 168 -2.06 6.67 7.44
CA GLY A 168 -2.65 6.41 8.75
C GLY A 168 -2.66 4.94 9.17
N PRO A 169 -2.82 4.68 10.49
CA PRO A 169 -2.95 3.34 11.02
C PRO A 169 -4.28 2.71 10.56
N LYS A 170 -4.22 1.84 9.56
CA LYS A 170 -5.42 1.15 9.05
C LYS A 170 -6.01 0.16 10.06
N ASN A 171 -5.16 -0.58 10.77
CA ASN A 171 -5.57 -1.70 11.61
C ASN A 171 -5.93 -1.30 13.05
N ALA A 172 -5.77 -0.02 13.43
CA ALA A 172 -6.09 0.46 14.78
C ALA A 172 -7.60 0.62 15.05
N ARG A 173 -8.44 0.33 14.06
CA ARG A 173 -9.91 0.47 14.16
C ARG A 173 -10.52 -0.62 15.04
N GLU A 174 -11.63 -0.29 15.70
CA GLU A 174 -12.33 -1.23 16.57
C GLU A 174 -12.77 -2.51 15.85
N ALA A 175 -13.34 -2.41 14.66
CA ALA A 175 -13.77 -3.58 13.88
C ALA A 175 -12.62 -4.58 13.64
N VAL A 176 -11.38 -4.10 13.45
CA VAL A 176 -10.22 -4.98 13.20
C VAL A 176 -9.81 -5.76 14.46
N LYS A 177 -10.14 -5.26 15.65
CA LYS A 177 -9.89 -5.98 16.92
C LYS A 177 -10.71 -7.27 17.03
N HIS A 178 -11.80 -7.37 16.30
CA HIS A 178 -12.67 -8.54 16.27
C HIS A 178 -12.31 -9.54 15.16
N PHE A 179 -11.29 -9.24 14.35
CA PHE A 179 -10.83 -10.11 13.27
C PHE A 179 -9.63 -10.95 13.72
N GLY A 180 -9.40 -12.06 13.01
CA GLY A 180 -8.32 -12.99 13.29
C GLY A 180 -8.83 -14.31 13.85
N ARG A 181 -8.00 -15.00 14.63
CA ARG A 181 -8.35 -16.29 15.24
C ARG A 181 -9.57 -16.11 16.16
N ALA A 182 -10.45 -17.10 16.20
CA ALA A 182 -11.68 -17.00 16.99
C ALA A 182 -11.36 -16.74 18.48
N PRO A 183 -12.18 -15.92 19.17
CA PRO A 183 -12.00 -15.67 20.59
C PRO A 183 -12.19 -16.98 21.36
N GLY A 184 -11.21 -17.35 22.19
CA GLY A 184 -11.24 -18.63 22.93
C GLY A 184 -10.42 -19.75 22.29
N VAL A 185 -9.62 -19.44 21.26
CA VAL A 185 -8.53 -20.31 20.77
C VAL A 185 -7.21 -19.91 21.46
N PRO A 186 -6.34 -20.87 21.86
CA PRO A 186 -5.06 -20.54 22.52
C PRO A 186 -4.22 -19.54 21.72
N HIS A 187 -3.68 -18.53 22.39
CA HIS A 187 -2.95 -17.40 21.78
C HIS A 187 -3.78 -16.54 20.82
N SER A 188 -5.10 -16.41 21.07
CA SER A 188 -5.95 -15.43 20.40
C SER A 188 -6.03 -14.12 21.21
N HIS A 189 -5.82 -12.99 20.52
CA HIS A 189 -6.00 -11.64 21.09
C HIS A 189 -7.25 -10.95 20.54
N THR A 190 -8.11 -11.69 19.86
CA THR A 190 -9.33 -11.19 19.22
C THR A 190 -10.36 -10.80 20.27
N LYS A 191 -10.86 -9.57 20.16
CA LYS A 191 -11.93 -9.06 21.02
C LYS A 191 -13.23 -9.80 20.71
N PRO A 192 -13.92 -10.39 21.71
CA PRO A 192 -15.22 -11.02 21.48
C PRO A 192 -16.32 -9.96 21.24
N TYR A 193 -17.37 -10.34 20.50
CA TYR A 193 -18.57 -9.54 20.34
C TYR A 193 -19.49 -9.75 21.54
N VAL A 194 -19.40 -8.86 22.53
CA VAL A 194 -20.16 -8.96 23.78
C VAL A 194 -21.25 -7.89 23.81
N ARG A 195 -22.44 -8.22 24.33
CA ARG A 195 -23.56 -7.27 24.48
C ARG A 195 -23.21 -6.04 25.33
N ALA A 196 -22.53 -6.26 26.45
CA ALA A 196 -22.15 -5.21 27.38
C ALA A 196 -20.81 -5.51 28.07
N LYS A 197 -20.15 -4.48 28.57
CA LYS A 197 -18.98 -4.64 29.44
C LYS A 197 -19.45 -4.96 30.85
N GLY A 198 -18.82 -5.94 31.51
CA GLY A 198 -19.10 -6.21 32.93
C GLY A 198 -18.58 -7.57 33.38
N ARG A 199 -18.69 -7.85 34.69
CA ARG A 199 -18.34 -9.17 35.26
C ARG A 199 -19.28 -10.28 34.77
N LYS A 200 -20.56 -9.95 34.54
CA LYS A 200 -21.61 -10.90 34.16
C LYS A 200 -21.55 -11.37 32.70
N PHE A 201 -20.81 -10.67 31.83
CA PHE A 201 -20.78 -10.94 30.40
C PHE A 201 -19.43 -11.56 29.98
N GLU A 202 -19.46 -12.81 29.50
CA GLU A 202 -18.34 -13.51 28.85
C GLU A 202 -16.97 -13.45 29.57
N LYS A 203 -16.97 -13.46 30.91
CA LYS A 203 -15.77 -13.46 31.75
C LYS A 203 -15.60 -14.70 32.64
N ALA A 204 -16.46 -15.71 32.51
CA ALA A 204 -16.46 -16.90 33.39
C ALA A 204 -15.58 -18.02 32.82
N ARG A 205 -16.20 -19.04 32.22
CA ARG A 205 -15.51 -20.19 31.62
C ARG A 205 -14.64 -19.75 30.44
N GLY A 206 -13.45 -20.33 30.30
CA GLY A 206 -12.52 -20.05 29.20
C GLY A 206 -11.69 -18.76 29.35
N LYS A 207 -11.95 -17.95 30.38
CA LYS A 207 -11.19 -16.70 30.67
C LYS A 207 -10.40 -16.74 31.98
N ARG A 208 -10.70 -17.69 32.86
CA ARG A 208 -10.09 -17.80 34.20
C ARG A 208 -9.82 -19.25 34.55
N ASN A 209 -8.68 -19.53 35.18
CA ASN A 209 -8.28 -20.88 35.60
C ASN A 209 -9.32 -21.52 36.55
N SER A 210 -9.95 -20.70 37.41
CA SER A 210 -10.89 -21.16 38.43
C SER A 210 -12.25 -21.63 37.89
N ARG A 211 -12.52 -21.51 36.58
CA ARG A 211 -13.81 -21.87 35.96
C ARG A 211 -13.57 -22.77 34.74
N GLY A 212 -13.03 -23.96 35.00
CA GLY A 212 -12.81 -25.02 34.01
C GLY A 212 -11.44 -24.92 33.32
N PHE A 213 -11.24 -23.91 32.47
CA PHE A 213 -9.97 -23.68 31.77
C PHE A 213 -9.79 -22.22 31.40
N ARG A 214 -8.56 -21.83 31.07
CA ARG A 214 -8.22 -20.49 30.56
C ARG A 214 -7.54 -20.60 29.21
N VAL A 215 -7.97 -19.74 28.29
CA VAL A 215 -7.41 -19.61 26.94
C VAL A 215 -6.78 -18.24 26.76
#